data_AF-A0A7C6M6E4-F1
#
_entry.id   AF-A0A7C6M6E4-F1
#
_cell.length_a   1.000
_cell.length_b   1.000
_cell.length_c   1.000
_cell.angle_alpha   90.00
_cell.angle_beta   90.00
_cell.angle_gamma   90.00
#
_symmetry.space_group_name_H-M   'P 1'
#
loop_
_entity.id
_entity.type
_entity.pdbx_description
1 polymer ?
#
loop_
_entity_poly.entity_id
_entity_poly.type
_entity_poly.pdbx_seq_one_letter_code
_entity_poly.pdbx_strand_id
1 'polypeptide(L)'
;MKGFIKYIISFLIFDISFIVIVYFTKDMLVSLILSLLSLLIFAKVIMPNYKNAKNYLISVDEANQFINSLTVQLSVTPSLEEALTNISFCCSKQIQEIISNDTFESAIEKIEQISYLINQPLMYVFVTELKVYIEQGGDILNLSSQLINQVNHLKSSAYLFTSIKKRKLREFSTVWIFSLVSLLYLRLGLEAYYMMVLNHSVLFKYAVAFLFLILILSYGLYFKRYGDYYMEKGWDI
;
A
#
# COMPACT_ATOMS: atom_id res chain seq x y z
N MET A 1 16.72 -10.48 0.73
CA MET A 1 15.72 -11.56 0.61
C MET A 1 14.30 -11.09 0.24
N LYS A 2 13.75 -10.00 0.84
CA LYS A 2 12.39 -9.49 0.51
C LYS A 2 12.19 -9.01 -0.95
N GLY A 3 13.25 -8.59 -1.64
CA GLY A 3 13.19 -8.19 -3.05
C GLY A 3 13.03 -9.38 -4.01
N PHE A 4 13.77 -10.46 -3.77
CA PHE A 4 13.77 -11.67 -4.60
C PHE A 4 12.39 -12.37 -4.62
N ILE A 5 11.75 -12.49 -3.46
CA ILE A 5 10.39 -13.07 -3.33
C ILE A 5 9.37 -12.28 -4.16
N LYS A 6 9.52 -10.96 -4.28
CA LYS A 6 8.62 -10.11 -5.08
C LYS A 6 8.76 -10.37 -6.58
N TYR A 7 9.99 -10.59 -7.05
CA TYR A 7 10.24 -10.96 -8.45
C TYR A 7 9.70 -12.35 -8.76
N ILE A 8 9.86 -13.31 -7.84
CA ILE A 8 9.28 -14.66 -7.99
C ILE A 8 7.76 -14.59 -8.11
N ILE A 9 7.08 -13.85 -7.24
CA ILE A 9 5.61 -13.72 -7.29
C ILE A 9 5.17 -13.04 -8.59
N SER A 10 5.88 -11.99 -9.03
CA SER A 10 5.60 -11.34 -10.32
C SER A 10 5.74 -12.31 -11.51
N PHE A 11 6.77 -13.15 -11.47
CA PHE A 11 7.06 -14.13 -12.52
C PHE A 11 6.00 -15.24 -12.54
N LEU A 12 5.59 -15.75 -11.37
CA LEU A 12 4.52 -16.74 -11.26
C LEU A 12 3.17 -16.22 -11.78
N ILE A 13 2.83 -14.96 -11.49
CA ILE A 13 1.60 -14.34 -12.01
C ILE A 13 1.66 -14.24 -13.55
N PHE A 14 2.82 -13.90 -14.11
CA PHE A 14 3.06 -13.83 -15.55
C PHE A 14 2.98 -15.21 -16.23
N ASP A 15 3.56 -16.24 -15.62
CA ASP A 15 3.52 -17.60 -16.17
C ASP A 15 2.08 -18.14 -16.17
N ILE A 16 1.34 -17.92 -15.09
CA ILE A 16 -0.06 -18.34 -15.00
C ILE A 16 -0.92 -17.59 -16.01
N SER A 17 -0.74 -16.26 -16.14
CA SER A 17 -1.51 -15.48 -17.12
C SER A 17 -1.18 -15.91 -18.55
N PHE A 18 0.09 -16.17 -18.85
CA PHE A 18 0.53 -16.67 -20.16
C PHE A 18 -0.12 -18.01 -20.51
N ILE A 19 -0.03 -19.00 -19.61
CA ILE A 19 -0.60 -20.34 -19.82
C ILE A 19 -2.11 -20.26 -20.07
N VAL A 20 -2.82 -19.46 -19.26
CA VAL A 20 -4.27 -19.27 -19.40
C VAL A 20 -4.61 -18.66 -20.77
N ILE A 21 -3.91 -17.60 -21.18
CA ILE A 21 -4.21 -16.92 -22.45
C ILE A 21 -3.87 -17.80 -23.66
N VAL A 22 -2.75 -18.53 -23.62
CA VAL A 22 -2.38 -19.52 -24.66
C VAL A 22 -3.45 -20.59 -24.78
N TYR A 23 -3.90 -21.12 -23.64
CA TYR A 23 -4.91 -22.16 -23.60
C TYR A 23 -6.22 -21.76 -24.31
N PHE A 24 -6.69 -20.52 -24.08
CA PHE A 24 -7.94 -20.03 -24.65
C PHE A 24 -7.82 -19.55 -26.11
N THR A 25 -6.75 -18.83 -26.45
CA THR A 25 -6.61 -18.22 -27.78
C THR A 25 -6.03 -19.17 -28.83
N LYS A 26 -5.32 -20.23 -28.39
CA LYS A 26 -4.47 -21.09 -29.23
C LYS A 26 -3.52 -20.29 -30.14
N ASP A 27 -3.09 -19.11 -29.72
CA ASP A 27 -2.16 -18.26 -30.45
C ASP A 27 -1.06 -17.79 -29.53
N MET A 28 0.13 -18.31 -29.81
CA MET A 28 1.33 -18.03 -29.03
C MET A 28 1.72 -16.56 -29.10
N LEU A 29 1.57 -15.89 -30.25
CA LEU A 29 1.97 -14.51 -30.45
C LEU A 29 1.04 -13.58 -29.67
N VAL A 30 -0.28 -13.72 -29.83
CA VAL A 30 -1.26 -12.92 -29.08
C VAL A 30 -1.10 -13.11 -27.57
N SER A 31 -0.88 -14.34 -27.14
CA SER A 31 -0.69 -14.66 -25.71
C SER A 31 0.60 -14.08 -25.15
N LEU A 32 1.67 -14.07 -25.95
CA LEU A 32 2.95 -13.48 -25.57
C LEU A 32 2.82 -11.97 -25.42
N ILE A 33 2.16 -11.29 -26.37
CA ILE A 33 1.90 -9.85 -26.28
C ILE A 33 1.09 -9.51 -25.02
N LEU A 34 -0.03 -10.19 -24.79
CA LEU A 34 -0.89 -9.92 -23.64
C LEU A 34 -0.19 -10.23 -22.32
N SER A 35 0.57 -11.31 -22.25
CA SER A 35 1.32 -11.63 -21.04
C SER A 35 2.41 -10.60 -20.77
N LEU A 36 3.15 -10.18 -21.78
CA LEU A 36 4.19 -9.14 -21.64
C LEU A 36 3.58 -7.81 -21.19
N LEU A 37 2.41 -7.45 -21.72
CA LEU A 37 1.64 -6.29 -21.28
C LEU A 37 1.16 -6.43 -19.82
N SER A 38 0.74 -7.64 -19.41
CA SER A 38 0.38 -7.92 -18.01
C SER A 38 1.56 -7.75 -17.06
N LEU A 39 2.76 -8.18 -17.46
CA LEU A 39 4.00 -8.01 -16.69
C LEU A 39 4.36 -6.53 -16.57
N LEU A 40 4.28 -5.78 -17.66
CA LEU A 40 4.54 -4.34 -17.66
C LEU A 40 3.59 -3.60 -16.72
N ILE A 41 2.29 -3.89 -16.77
CA ILE A 41 1.30 -3.28 -15.87
C ILE A 41 1.56 -3.69 -14.43
N PHE A 42 1.86 -4.96 -14.16
CA PHE A 42 2.16 -5.42 -12.82
C PHE A 42 3.39 -4.72 -12.24
N ALA A 43 4.51 -4.71 -12.98
CA ALA A 43 5.77 -4.14 -12.54
C ALA A 43 5.73 -2.62 -12.40
N LYS A 44 5.12 -1.90 -13.36
CA LYS A 44 5.10 -0.43 -13.38
C LYS A 44 3.94 0.20 -12.64
N VAL A 45 2.80 -0.49 -12.51
CA VAL A 45 1.59 0.10 -11.92
C VAL A 45 1.21 -0.58 -10.61
N ILE A 46 0.98 -1.89 -10.61
CA ILE A 46 0.42 -2.58 -9.43
C ILE A 46 1.42 -2.58 -8.27
N MET A 47 2.64 -3.03 -8.55
CA MET A 47 3.68 -3.21 -7.54
C MET A 47 4.11 -1.92 -6.81
N PRO A 48 4.45 -0.82 -7.50
CA PRO A 48 4.84 0.42 -6.83
C PRO A 48 3.68 1.03 -6.04
N ASN A 49 2.47 1.07 -6.60
CA ASN A 49 1.31 1.65 -5.90
C ASN A 49 0.93 0.86 -4.64
N TYR A 50 1.01 -0.47 -4.69
CA TYR A 50 0.80 -1.29 -3.50
C TYR A 50 1.89 -1.05 -2.44
N LYS A 51 3.17 -0.94 -2.85
CA LYS A 51 4.27 -0.65 -1.93
C LYS A 51 4.11 0.72 -1.28
N ASN A 52 3.77 1.74 -2.06
CA ASN A 52 3.57 3.11 -1.57
C ASN A 52 2.42 3.15 -0.56
N ALA A 53 1.28 2.55 -0.88
CA ALA A 53 0.15 2.43 0.03
C ALA A 53 0.51 1.72 1.35
N LYS A 54 1.27 0.61 1.27
CA LYS A 54 1.72 -0.11 2.46
C LYS A 54 2.65 0.75 3.32
N ASN A 55 3.62 1.42 2.70
CA ASN A 55 4.57 2.27 3.39
C ASN A 55 3.86 3.45 4.07
N TYR A 56 2.90 4.08 3.38
CA TYR A 56 2.08 5.14 3.96
C TYR A 56 1.34 4.68 5.21
N LEU A 57 0.69 3.50 5.18
CA LEU A 57 0.00 2.96 6.36
C LEU A 57 0.95 2.72 7.54
N ILE A 58 2.15 2.21 7.26
CA ILE A 58 3.18 2.01 8.29
C ILE A 58 3.59 3.37 8.89
N SER A 59 3.87 4.37 8.06
CA SER A 59 4.22 5.71 8.51
C SER A 59 3.13 6.36 9.36
N VAL A 60 1.86 6.21 8.98
CA VAL A 60 0.71 6.71 9.77
C VAL A 60 0.62 6.00 11.12
N ASP A 61 0.83 4.67 11.16
CA ASP A 61 0.84 3.92 12.42
C ASP A 61 2.01 4.30 13.32
N GLU A 62 3.21 4.45 12.75
CA GLU A 62 4.40 4.87 13.47
C GLU A 62 4.26 6.29 14.02
N ALA A 63 3.75 7.24 13.22
CA ALA A 63 3.45 8.60 13.69
C ALA A 63 2.44 8.58 14.84
N ASN A 64 1.34 7.85 14.68
CA ASN A 64 0.31 7.74 15.71
C ASN A 64 0.84 7.12 17.00
N GLN A 65 1.62 6.05 16.90
CA GLN A 65 2.18 5.40 18.07
C GLN A 65 3.20 6.31 18.76
N PHE A 66 4.10 6.93 18.00
CA PHE A 66 5.13 7.81 18.52
C PHE A 66 4.54 9.03 19.24
N ILE A 67 3.63 9.77 18.58
CA ILE A 67 3.00 10.97 19.15
C ILE A 67 2.25 10.63 20.43
N ASN A 68 1.42 9.58 20.41
CA ASN A 68 0.64 9.18 21.59
C ASN A 68 1.55 8.72 22.73
N SER A 69 2.51 7.83 22.45
CA SER A 69 3.42 7.31 23.47
C SER A 69 4.26 8.42 24.09
N LEU A 70 4.84 9.32 23.27
CA LEU A 70 5.69 10.40 23.78
C LEU A 70 4.87 11.41 24.59
N THR A 71 3.68 11.77 24.12
CA THR A 71 2.80 12.70 24.87
C THR A 71 2.43 12.13 26.23
N VAL A 72 1.97 10.88 26.27
CA VAL A 72 1.62 10.21 27.54
C VAL A 72 2.83 10.16 28.45
N GLN A 73 4.00 9.82 27.92
CA GLN A 73 5.20 9.75 28.72
C GLN A 73 5.60 11.13 29.27
N LEU A 74 5.56 12.18 28.45
CA LEU A 74 5.82 13.57 28.87
C LEU A 74 4.84 14.09 29.92
N SER A 75 3.62 13.56 29.97
CA SER A 75 2.67 13.92 31.02
C SER A 75 3.04 13.36 32.40
N VAL A 76 3.92 12.35 32.45
CA VAL A 76 4.32 11.66 33.69
C VAL A 76 5.78 11.94 34.05
N THR A 77 6.67 12.08 33.05
CA THR A 77 8.09 12.36 33.26
C THR A 77 8.43 13.82 32.94
N PRO A 78 9.19 14.51 33.83
CA PRO A 78 9.53 15.92 33.65
C PRO A 78 10.63 16.14 32.59
N SER A 79 11.44 15.12 32.27
CA SER A 79 12.51 15.20 31.29
C SER A 79 12.09 14.60 29.95
N LEU A 80 12.35 15.32 28.86
CA LEU A 80 12.12 14.84 27.49
C LEU A 80 13.06 13.69 27.11
N GLU A 81 14.29 13.69 27.60
CA GLU A 81 15.25 12.59 27.36
C GLU A 81 14.78 11.29 28.02
N GLU A 82 14.31 11.39 29.26
CA GLU A 82 13.75 10.26 29.98
C GLU A 82 12.47 9.77 29.28
N ALA A 83 11.62 10.70 28.84
CA ALA A 83 10.42 10.33 28.10
C ALA A 83 10.75 9.59 26.79
N LEU A 84 11.74 10.07 26.04
CA LEU A 84 12.15 9.50 24.77
C LEU A 84 12.78 8.11 24.94
N THR A 85 13.63 7.93 25.96
CA THR A 85 14.22 6.62 26.27
C THR A 85 13.17 5.61 26.72
N ASN A 86 12.20 6.04 27.52
CA ASN A 86 11.09 5.19 27.96
C ASN A 86 10.21 4.72 26.82
N ILE A 87 9.95 5.52 25.77
CA ILE A 87 9.11 5.05 24.65
C ILE A 87 9.85 4.17 23.63
N SER A 88 11.17 4.02 23.76
CA SER A 88 12.01 3.30 22.78
C SER A 88 11.50 1.87 22.52
N PHE A 89 11.10 1.14 23.56
CA PHE A 89 10.62 -0.25 23.43
C PHE A 89 9.30 -0.36 22.67
N CYS A 90 8.50 0.70 22.59
CA CYS A 90 7.28 0.74 21.80
C CYS A 90 7.55 1.02 20.32
N CYS A 91 8.69 1.59 19.97
CA CYS A 91 8.96 2.07 18.62
C CYS A 91 9.50 0.98 17.68
N SER A 92 9.50 1.26 16.37
CA SER A 92 10.13 0.36 15.39
C SER A 92 11.66 0.35 15.56
N LYS A 93 12.31 -0.72 15.08
CA LYS A 93 13.78 -0.90 15.23
C LYS A 93 14.58 0.29 14.70
N GLN A 94 14.13 0.90 13.60
CA GLN A 94 14.81 2.05 13.00
C GLN A 94 14.73 3.29 13.92
N ILE A 95 13.58 3.51 14.56
CA ILE A 95 13.40 4.58 15.53
C ILE A 95 14.23 4.30 16.80
N GLN A 96 14.27 3.04 17.25
CA GLN A 96 15.11 2.64 18.39
C GLN A 96 16.59 2.93 18.15
N GLU A 97 17.11 2.62 16.96
CA GLU A 97 18.48 2.92 16.56
C GLU A 97 18.77 4.42 16.68
N ILE A 98 17.86 5.29 16.23
CA ILE A 98 17.99 6.76 16.35
C ILE A 98 17.98 7.19 17.82
N ILE A 99 17.09 6.65 18.66
CA ILE A 99 17.00 7.00 20.08
C ILE A 99 18.30 6.62 20.82
N SER A 100 18.84 5.43 20.53
CA SER A 100 20.08 4.92 21.14
C SER A 100 21.36 5.54 20.59
N ASN A 101 21.27 6.38 19.54
CA ASN A 101 22.44 6.96 18.93
C ASN A 101 22.92 8.18 19.74
N ASP A 102 24.15 8.09 20.26
CA ASP A 102 24.79 9.15 21.06
C ASP A 102 25.36 10.28 20.21
N THR A 103 25.29 10.21 18.88
CA THR A 103 25.77 11.30 18.01
C THR A 103 24.91 12.56 18.04
N PHE A 104 23.69 12.49 18.58
CA PHE A 104 22.79 13.64 18.68
C PHE A 104 22.92 14.29 20.05
N GLU A 105 23.10 15.62 20.08
CA GLU A 105 23.38 16.36 21.30
C GLU A 105 22.12 16.60 22.13
N SER A 106 20.93 16.57 21.50
CA SER A 106 19.66 16.82 22.18
C SER A 106 18.54 15.82 21.83
N ALA A 107 17.60 15.62 22.76
CA ALA A 107 16.39 14.82 22.49
C ALA A 107 15.55 15.39 21.33
N ILE A 108 15.60 16.71 21.11
CA ILE A 108 14.82 17.41 20.08
C ILE A 108 15.38 17.05 18.71
N GLU A 109 16.70 17.06 18.55
CA GLU A 109 17.36 16.60 17.32
C GLU A 109 16.98 15.16 16.99
N LYS A 110 16.96 14.26 17.98
CA LYS A 110 16.52 12.88 17.79
C LYS A 110 15.08 12.83 17.29
N ILE A 111 14.18 13.62 17.87
CA ILE A 111 12.76 13.68 17.48
C ILE A 111 12.60 14.29 16.08
N GLU A 112 13.40 15.28 15.71
CA GLU A 112 13.44 15.83 14.35
C GLU A 112 13.87 14.78 13.33
N GLN A 113 14.92 14.02 13.62
CA GLN A 113 15.36 12.91 12.75
C GLN A 113 14.29 11.82 12.62
N ILE A 114 13.58 11.51 13.71
CA ILE A 114 12.44 10.58 13.67
C ILE A 114 11.31 11.14 12.81
N SER A 115 11.02 12.45 12.88
CA SER A 115 10.05 13.11 12.00
C SER A 115 10.41 12.96 10.52
N TYR A 116 11.68 13.18 10.16
CA TYR A 116 12.16 12.97 8.79
C TYR A 116 12.07 11.51 8.35
N LEU A 117 12.33 10.56 9.25
CA LEU A 117 12.22 9.13 8.96
C LEU A 117 10.76 8.72 8.70
N ILE A 118 9.84 9.12 9.59
CA ILE A 118 8.42 8.77 9.52
C ILE A 118 7.75 9.47 8.32
N ASN A 119 8.20 10.68 8.00
CA ASN A 119 7.77 11.49 6.85
C ASN A 119 6.24 11.63 6.79
N GLN A 120 5.64 12.12 7.88
CA GLN A 120 4.21 12.45 7.98
C GLN A 120 4.04 13.91 8.37
N PRO A 121 3.13 14.68 7.72
CA PRO A 121 2.91 16.10 8.02
C PRO A 121 2.68 16.39 9.51
N LEU A 122 1.87 15.53 10.16
CA LEU A 122 1.52 15.67 11.57
C LEU A 122 2.72 15.52 12.51
N MET A 123 3.81 14.87 12.07
CA MET A 123 5.06 14.81 12.86
C MET A 123 5.76 16.17 12.92
N TYR A 124 5.70 16.97 11.85
CA TYR A 124 6.26 18.33 11.87
C TYR A 124 5.47 19.23 12.82
N VAL A 125 4.14 19.14 12.80
CA VAL A 125 3.26 19.85 13.75
C VAL A 125 3.59 19.43 15.18
N PHE A 126 3.77 18.13 15.42
CA PHE A 126 4.16 17.62 16.73
C PHE A 126 5.49 18.18 17.23
N VAL A 127 6.51 18.22 16.37
CA VAL A 127 7.82 18.81 16.71
C VAL A 127 7.67 20.28 17.09
N THR A 128 6.82 21.03 16.38
CA THR A 128 6.53 22.43 16.71
C THR A 128 5.82 22.56 18.07
N GLU A 129 4.80 21.76 18.33
CA GLU A 129 4.10 21.74 19.63
C GLU A 129 5.06 21.38 20.78
N LEU A 130 5.96 20.42 20.56
CA LEU A 130 6.99 20.04 21.54
C LEU A 130 7.94 21.20 21.84
N LYS A 131 8.42 21.92 20.82
CA LYS A 131 9.29 23.09 21.04
C LYS A 131 8.60 24.16 21.88
N VAL A 132 7.34 24.46 21.57
CA VAL A 132 6.52 25.39 22.35
C VAL A 132 6.37 24.92 23.79
N TYR A 133 6.09 23.63 24.02
CA TYR A 133 6.00 23.05 25.36
C TYR A 133 7.31 23.17 26.15
N ILE A 134 8.46 22.95 25.50
CA ILE A 134 9.77 23.04 26.16
C ILE A 134 10.11 24.49 26.53
N GLU A 135 9.78 25.44 25.66
CA GLU A 135 10.07 26.86 25.87
C GLU A 135 9.12 27.53 26.87
N GLN A 136 7.83 27.18 26.83
CA GLN A 136 6.77 27.86 27.59
C GLN A 136 6.23 27.04 28.77
N GLY A 137 6.54 25.74 28.82
CA GLY A 137 5.95 24.81 29.77
C GLY A 137 4.46 24.60 29.52
N GLY A 138 3.75 24.15 30.55
CA GLY A 138 2.29 23.96 30.53
C GLY A 138 1.89 22.50 30.58
N ASP A 139 0.67 22.22 30.11
CA ASP A 139 0.11 20.87 30.06
C ASP A 139 0.23 20.33 28.62
N ILE A 140 1.19 19.44 28.39
CA ILE A 140 1.43 18.81 27.09
C ILE A 140 0.22 18.05 26.57
N LEU A 141 -0.63 17.50 27.45
CA LEU A 141 -1.84 16.78 27.03
C LEU A 141 -2.84 17.75 26.41
N ASN A 142 -2.99 18.94 26.99
CA ASN A 142 -3.88 19.96 26.43
C ASN A 142 -3.34 20.52 25.11
N LEU A 143 -2.04 20.81 25.05
CA LEU A 143 -1.38 21.31 23.83
C LEU A 143 -1.52 20.33 22.67
N SER A 144 -1.28 19.05 22.91
CA SER A 144 -1.31 18.00 21.88
C SER A 144 -2.68 17.36 21.66
N SER A 145 -3.70 17.72 22.45
CA SER A 145 -5.03 17.08 22.39
C SER A 145 -5.66 17.13 21.00
N GLN A 146 -5.53 18.28 20.32
CA GLN A 146 -6.03 18.47 18.96
C GLN A 146 -5.24 17.61 17.97
N LEU A 147 -3.91 17.62 18.08
CA LEU A 147 -3.04 16.82 17.23
C LEU A 147 -3.30 15.32 17.40
N ILE A 148 -3.41 14.82 18.62
CA ILE A 148 -3.73 13.42 18.93
C ILE A 148 -5.04 13.02 18.25
N ASN A 149 -6.07 13.87 18.34
CA ASN A 149 -7.35 13.62 17.66
C ASN A 149 -7.19 13.58 16.14
N GLN A 150 -6.40 14.49 15.56
CA GLN A 150 -6.12 14.51 14.12
C GLN A 150 -5.37 13.26 13.65
N VAL A 151 -4.34 12.83 14.39
CA VAL A 151 -3.54 11.64 14.04
C VAL A 151 -4.37 10.36 14.18
N ASN A 152 -5.18 10.25 15.23
CA ASN A 152 -6.13 9.14 15.39
C ASN A 152 -7.18 9.12 14.28
N HIS A 153 -7.70 10.29 13.88
CA HIS A 153 -8.65 10.41 12.78
C HIS A 153 -8.01 10.03 11.44
N LEU A 154 -6.76 10.45 11.18
CA LEU A 154 -6.00 10.07 9.99
C LEU A 154 -5.81 8.56 9.92
N LYS A 155 -5.37 7.95 11.02
CA LYS A 155 -5.23 6.49 11.15
C LYS A 155 -6.55 5.79 10.88
N SER A 156 -7.62 6.16 11.58
CA SER A 156 -8.95 5.56 11.40
C SER A 156 -9.42 5.66 9.94
N SER A 157 -9.26 6.84 9.32
CA SER A 157 -9.61 7.08 7.92
C SER A 157 -8.81 6.21 6.95
N ALA A 158 -7.50 6.06 7.18
CA ALA A 158 -6.62 5.25 6.35
C ALA A 158 -6.99 3.75 6.43
N TYR A 159 -7.29 3.26 7.64
CA TYR A 159 -7.74 1.88 7.86
C TYR A 159 -9.12 1.61 7.26
N LEU A 160 -10.06 2.55 7.44
CA LEU A 160 -11.40 2.47 6.86
C LEU A 160 -11.31 2.43 5.33
N PHE A 161 -10.52 3.31 4.72
CA PHE A 161 -10.29 3.31 3.28
C PHE A 161 -9.68 1.99 2.79
N THR A 162 -8.67 1.48 3.49
CA THR A 162 -8.06 0.18 3.19
C THR A 162 -9.09 -0.95 3.22
N SER A 163 -9.98 -0.95 4.22
CA SER A 163 -11.03 -1.96 4.37
C SER A 163 -12.04 -1.92 3.22
N ILE A 164 -12.48 -0.71 2.82
CA ILE A 164 -13.38 -0.50 1.69
C ILE A 164 -12.74 -0.97 0.40
N LYS A 165 -11.47 -0.61 0.17
CA LYS A 165 -10.73 -1.03 -1.02
C LYS A 165 -10.57 -2.54 -1.07
N LYS A 166 -10.13 -3.20 0.02
CA LYS A 166 -10.06 -4.67 0.08
C LYS A 166 -11.41 -5.33 -0.21
N ARG A 167 -12.51 -4.78 0.32
CA ARG A 167 -13.87 -5.27 0.00
C ARG A 167 -14.16 -5.13 -1.50
N LYS A 168 -13.89 -3.96 -2.09
CA LYS A 168 -14.10 -3.70 -3.52
C LYS A 168 -13.22 -4.58 -4.41
N LEU A 169 -11.98 -4.86 -4.02
CA LEU A 169 -11.12 -5.81 -4.71
C LEU A 169 -11.75 -7.20 -4.74
N ARG A 170 -12.30 -7.68 -3.61
CA ARG A 170 -12.99 -8.98 -3.57
C ARG A 170 -14.21 -8.99 -4.49
N GLU A 171 -15.10 -8.01 -4.38
CA GLU A 171 -16.29 -7.89 -5.24
C GLU A 171 -15.90 -7.92 -6.73
N PHE A 172 -14.89 -7.13 -7.09
CA PHE A 172 -14.36 -7.04 -8.44
C PHE A 172 -13.70 -8.33 -8.93
N SER A 173 -12.89 -8.98 -8.08
CA SER A 173 -12.27 -10.27 -8.40
C SER A 173 -13.32 -11.37 -8.60
N THR A 174 -14.40 -11.36 -7.80
CA THR A 174 -15.52 -12.30 -7.97
C THR A 174 -16.16 -12.17 -9.35
N VAL A 175 -16.40 -10.95 -9.84
CA VAL A 175 -16.94 -10.72 -11.19
C VAL A 175 -16.04 -11.33 -12.26
N TRP A 176 -14.72 -11.10 -12.18
CA TRP A 176 -13.78 -11.67 -13.14
C TRP A 176 -13.68 -13.19 -13.06
N ILE A 177 -13.74 -13.76 -11.86
CA ILE A 177 -13.77 -15.22 -11.68
C ILE A 177 -14.99 -15.80 -12.38
N PHE A 178 -16.19 -15.23 -12.21
CA PHE A 178 -17.38 -15.72 -12.91
C PHE A 178 -17.28 -15.60 -14.43
N SER A 179 -16.71 -14.51 -14.94
CA SER A 179 -16.45 -14.36 -16.38
C SER A 179 -15.49 -15.43 -16.91
N LEU A 180 -14.41 -15.73 -16.18
CA LEU A 180 -13.44 -16.76 -16.55
C LEU A 180 -14.03 -18.17 -16.43
N VAL A 181 -14.86 -18.44 -15.41
CA VAL A 181 -15.58 -19.71 -15.26
C VAL A 181 -16.53 -19.93 -16.45
N SER A 182 -17.19 -18.87 -16.92
CA SER A 182 -18.05 -18.96 -18.11
C SER A 182 -17.25 -19.32 -19.37
N LEU A 183 -16.07 -18.71 -19.55
CA LEU A 183 -15.15 -19.08 -20.64
C LEU A 183 -14.62 -20.51 -20.51
N LEU A 184 -14.27 -20.94 -19.29
CA LEU A 184 -13.86 -22.31 -19.00
C LEU A 184 -14.96 -23.31 -19.34
N TYR A 185 -16.21 -23.01 -18.98
CA TYR A 185 -17.36 -23.85 -19.31
C TYR A 185 -17.56 -23.94 -20.82
N LEU A 186 -17.47 -22.83 -21.56
CA LEU A 186 -17.54 -22.87 -23.03
C LEU A 186 -16.41 -23.73 -23.63
N ARG A 187 -15.21 -23.64 -23.05
CA ARG A 187 -14.04 -24.35 -23.55
C ARG A 187 -14.07 -25.85 -23.25
N LEU A 188 -14.47 -26.24 -22.05
CA LEU A 188 -14.46 -27.63 -21.59
C LEU A 188 -15.80 -28.33 -21.81
N GLY A 189 -16.91 -27.66 -21.50
CA GLY A 189 -18.25 -28.21 -21.62
C GLY A 189 -18.77 -28.23 -23.05
N LEU A 190 -18.32 -27.30 -23.90
CA LEU A 190 -18.70 -27.20 -25.32
C LEU A 190 -17.47 -27.22 -26.24
N GLU A 191 -16.48 -28.06 -25.94
CA GLU A 191 -15.17 -28.06 -26.62
C GLU A 191 -15.29 -28.13 -28.15
N ALA A 192 -16.09 -29.05 -28.69
CA ALA A 192 -16.26 -29.21 -30.13
C ALA A 192 -16.80 -27.93 -30.79
N TYR A 193 -17.80 -27.30 -30.17
CA TYR A 193 -18.37 -26.04 -30.63
C TYR A 193 -17.37 -24.89 -30.48
N TYR A 194 -16.67 -24.80 -29.35
CA TYR A 194 -15.64 -23.80 -29.12
C TYR A 194 -14.53 -23.88 -30.18
N MET A 195 -14.04 -25.09 -30.46
CA MET A 195 -13.00 -25.32 -31.47
C MET A 195 -13.48 -25.00 -32.88
N MET A 196 -14.73 -25.34 -33.21
CA MET A 196 -15.35 -24.96 -34.48
C MET A 196 -15.39 -23.43 -34.63
N VAL A 197 -15.87 -22.70 -33.63
CA VAL A 197 -15.94 -21.23 -33.67
C VAL A 197 -14.54 -20.61 -33.71
N LEU A 198 -13.59 -21.13 -32.92
CA LEU A 198 -12.22 -20.63 -32.87
C LEU A 198 -11.50 -20.77 -34.23
N ASN A 199 -11.70 -21.89 -34.92
CA ASN A 199 -11.04 -22.18 -36.20
C ASN A 199 -11.67 -21.42 -37.36
N HIS A 200 -12.98 -21.16 -37.33
CA HIS A 200 -13.70 -20.49 -38.42
C HIS A 200 -13.82 -18.96 -38.25
N SER A 201 -13.72 -18.45 -37.01
CA SER A 201 -13.89 -17.02 -36.73
C SER A 201 -12.68 -16.43 -36.02
N VAL A 202 -11.88 -15.70 -36.80
CA VAL A 202 -10.75 -14.89 -36.30
C VAL A 202 -11.23 -13.83 -35.30
N LEU A 203 -12.46 -13.31 -35.47
CA LEU A 203 -13.05 -12.32 -34.57
C LEU A 203 -13.25 -12.86 -33.16
N PHE A 204 -13.69 -14.11 -33.01
CA PHE A 204 -13.91 -14.72 -31.68
C PHE A 204 -12.62 -14.77 -30.87
N LYS A 205 -11.52 -15.17 -31.50
CA LYS A 205 -10.19 -15.21 -30.89
C LYS A 205 -9.73 -13.84 -30.39
N TYR A 206 -9.90 -12.79 -31.21
CA TYR A 206 -9.56 -11.43 -30.78
C TYR A 206 -10.52 -10.89 -29.71
N ALA A 207 -11.79 -11.29 -29.71
CA ALA A 207 -12.73 -10.93 -28.65
C ALA A 207 -12.30 -11.52 -27.30
N VAL A 208 -11.87 -12.79 -27.27
CA VAL A 208 -11.32 -13.43 -26.06
C VAL A 208 -10.04 -12.70 -25.61
N ALA A 209 -9.13 -12.40 -26.53
CA ALA A 209 -7.92 -11.63 -26.23
C ALA A 209 -8.24 -10.23 -25.66
N PHE A 210 -9.22 -9.54 -26.24
CA PHE A 210 -9.68 -8.24 -25.78
C PHE A 210 -10.32 -8.30 -24.38
N LEU A 211 -11.06 -9.36 -24.06
CA LEU A 211 -11.59 -9.58 -22.71
C LEU A 211 -10.45 -9.69 -21.67
N PHE A 212 -9.39 -10.43 -21.98
CA PHE A 212 -8.20 -10.49 -21.12
C PHE A 212 -7.48 -9.14 -21.00
N LEU A 213 -7.41 -8.37 -22.09
CA LEU A 213 -6.86 -7.01 -22.05
C LEU A 213 -7.66 -6.12 -21.08
N ILE A 214 -8.99 -6.14 -21.15
CA ILE A 214 -9.86 -5.39 -20.22
C ILE A 214 -9.63 -5.85 -18.78
N LEU A 215 -9.53 -7.16 -18.54
CA LEU A 215 -9.22 -7.71 -17.22
C LEU A 215 -7.92 -7.11 -16.68
N ILE A 216 -6.83 -7.16 -17.45
CA ILE A 216 -5.52 -6.66 -17.01
C ILE A 216 -5.58 -5.15 -16.74
N LEU A 217 -6.16 -4.37 -17.66
CA LEU A 217 -6.28 -2.91 -17.53
C LEU A 217 -7.12 -2.52 -16.31
N SER A 218 -8.21 -3.24 -16.06
CA SER A 218 -9.09 -2.94 -14.93
C SER A 218 -8.42 -3.19 -13.57
N TYR A 219 -7.60 -4.25 -13.44
CA TYR A 219 -6.72 -4.42 -12.27
C TYR A 219 -5.67 -3.31 -12.18
N GLY A 220 -5.03 -2.95 -13.29
CA GLY A 220 -4.05 -1.85 -13.33
C GLY A 220 -4.65 -0.52 -12.84
N LEU A 221 -5.83 -0.15 -13.33
CA LEU A 221 -6.56 1.06 -12.93
C LEU A 221 -6.98 1.02 -11.46
N TYR A 222 -7.43 -0.14 -10.98
CA TYR A 222 -7.79 -0.33 -9.57
C TYR A 222 -6.59 -0.03 -8.66
N PHE A 223 -5.43 -0.63 -8.94
CA PHE A 223 -4.23 -0.43 -8.11
C PHE A 223 -3.60 0.95 -8.27
N LYS A 224 -3.70 1.57 -9.46
CA LYS A 224 -3.31 2.97 -9.64
C LYS A 224 -4.11 3.88 -8.70
N ARG A 225 -5.45 3.80 -8.75
CA ARG A 225 -6.32 4.56 -7.83
C ARG A 225 -6.15 4.19 -6.35
N TYR A 226 -5.72 2.96 -6.07
CA TYR A 226 -5.38 2.55 -4.71
C TYR A 226 -4.15 3.30 -4.21
N GLY A 227 -3.11 3.45 -5.03
CA GLY A 227 -1.89 4.19 -4.70
C GLY A 227 -2.08 5.71 -4.67
N ASP A 228 -2.76 6.28 -5.66
CA ASP A 228 -2.95 7.73 -5.82
C ASP A 228 -3.55 8.37 -4.55
N TYR A 229 -4.53 7.73 -3.92
CA TYR A 229 -5.13 8.21 -2.67
C TYR A 229 -4.12 8.44 -1.55
N TYR A 230 -3.14 7.54 -1.42
CA TYR A 230 -2.11 7.65 -0.37
C TYR A 230 -1.00 8.63 -0.74
N MET A 231 -0.87 8.99 -2.02
CA MET A 231 0.04 10.03 -2.45
C MET A 231 -0.60 11.42 -2.34
N GLU A 232 -1.88 11.60 -2.66
CA GLU A 232 -2.59 12.89 -2.57
C GLU A 232 -2.83 13.31 -1.11
N LYS A 233 -3.38 12.43 -0.27
CA LYS A 233 -3.66 12.76 1.14
C LYS A 233 -2.43 12.88 2.05
N GLY A 234 -1.25 12.58 1.54
CA GLY A 234 0.00 12.86 2.26
C GLY A 234 0.33 14.35 2.34
N TRP A 235 -0.32 15.21 1.55
CA TRP A 235 0.03 16.63 1.41
C TRP A 235 -1.11 17.62 1.72
N ASP A 236 -2.36 17.15 1.85
CA ASP A 236 -3.55 18.01 2.06
C ASP A 236 -3.86 18.30 3.54
N ILE A 237 -2.84 18.36 4.41
CA ILE A 237 -2.93 18.84 5.81
C ILE A 237 -1.86 19.92 5.99
#